data_AF-A0A0L7LI06-F1
#
_entry.id   AF-A0A0L7LI06-F1
#
_cell.length_a   1.000
_cell.length_b   1.000
_cell.length_c   1.000
_cell.angle_alpha   90.00
_cell.angle_beta   90.00
_cell.angle_gamma   90.00
#
_symmetry.space_group_name_H-M   'P 1'
#
loop_
_entity.id
_entity.type
_entity.pdbx_description
1 polymer ?
#
loop_
_entity_poly.entity_id
_entity_poly.type
_entity_poly.pdbx_seq_one_letter_code
_entity_poly.pdbx_strand_id
1 'polypeptide(L)'
;MALLEADDPVSQLHKCAFFMKDTERMYLCLSQERIIQFQATPCPKEPNKEMINDGACWTIISTDKAEYQFYEGMGPVRSPVTPVPLVHSLNLNGGSDVAMLELAGDNFTPSLQVWFGDVEAETMYRCAESMLCVVPDISQFRGQWLWMRQPTQVPVSLVRNDGIIYATGLTFTYTPEPGPRPTIPPVNDVMRPADAAPSWHHETHRLPDNTLQ
;
A
#
# COMPACT_ATOMS: atom_id res chain seq x y z
N MET A 1 -10.51 -38.65 -21.96
CA MET A 1 -9.28 -38.54 -22.78
C MET A 1 -8.76 -37.12 -22.66
N ALA A 2 -7.45 -36.95 -22.55
CA ALA A 2 -6.80 -35.65 -22.65
C ALA A 2 -6.45 -35.37 -24.13
N LEU A 3 -6.68 -34.13 -24.58
CA LEU A 3 -6.24 -33.62 -25.88
C LEU A 3 -4.91 -32.88 -25.68
N LEU A 4 -3.88 -33.24 -26.44
CA LEU A 4 -2.52 -32.68 -26.26
C LEU A 4 -2.29 -31.37 -27.02
N GLU A 5 -3.11 -31.08 -28.03
CA GLU A 5 -2.93 -29.97 -28.98
C GLU A 5 -4.04 -28.91 -28.88
N ALA A 6 -4.81 -28.90 -27.79
CA ALA A 6 -5.81 -27.87 -27.58
C ALA A 6 -5.12 -26.54 -27.21
N ASP A 7 -5.41 -25.47 -27.97
CA ASP A 7 -4.86 -24.12 -27.75
C ASP A 7 -5.95 -23.08 -27.40
N ASP A 8 -7.22 -23.49 -27.37
CA ASP A 8 -8.34 -22.65 -26.99
C ASP A 8 -8.25 -22.18 -25.51
N PRO A 9 -8.70 -20.95 -25.19
CA PRO A 9 -8.82 -20.51 -23.81
C PRO A 9 -9.72 -21.39 -22.95
N VAL A 10 -9.30 -21.64 -21.71
CA VAL A 10 -10.10 -22.37 -20.73
C VAL A 10 -11.30 -21.53 -20.30
N SER A 11 -12.50 -22.12 -20.38
CA SER A 11 -13.76 -21.47 -19.97
C SER A 11 -14.36 -22.10 -18.71
N GLN A 12 -15.34 -21.41 -18.12
CA GLN A 12 -16.06 -21.89 -16.94
C GLN A 12 -16.67 -23.27 -17.19
N LEU A 13 -16.53 -24.15 -16.20
CA LEU A 13 -17.06 -25.51 -16.19
C LEU A 13 -16.47 -26.43 -17.27
N HIS A 14 -15.38 -26.03 -17.94
CA HIS A 14 -14.62 -26.94 -18.78
C HIS A 14 -14.07 -28.11 -17.96
N LYS A 15 -14.10 -29.29 -18.58
CA LYS A 15 -13.38 -30.46 -18.08
C LYS A 15 -11.96 -30.41 -18.63
N CYS A 16 -10.99 -30.43 -17.73
CA CYS A 16 -9.57 -30.37 -18.03
C CYS A 16 -8.81 -31.46 -17.27
N ALA A 17 -7.54 -31.63 -17.62
CA ALA A 17 -6.63 -32.52 -16.92
C ALA A 17 -5.30 -31.77 -16.69
N PHE A 18 -4.68 -31.98 -15.53
CA PHE A 18 -3.41 -31.34 -15.20
C PHE A 18 -2.26 -32.33 -15.38
N PHE A 19 -1.51 -32.15 -16.46
CA PHE A 19 -0.32 -32.93 -16.76
C PHE A 19 0.86 -32.46 -15.89
N MET A 20 1.59 -33.41 -15.31
CA MET A 20 2.80 -33.14 -14.54
C MET A 20 3.98 -32.98 -15.51
N LYS A 21 4.45 -31.74 -15.70
CA LYS A 21 5.58 -31.45 -16.58
C LYS A 21 6.82 -32.27 -16.21
N ASP A 22 7.60 -32.67 -17.21
CA ASP A 22 8.85 -33.42 -17.07
C ASP A 22 8.65 -34.83 -16.45
N THR A 23 7.45 -35.39 -16.59
CA THR A 23 7.13 -36.76 -16.19
C THR A 23 6.68 -37.62 -17.37
N GLU A 24 6.69 -38.93 -17.21
CA GLU A 24 6.21 -39.87 -18.21
C GLU A 24 4.68 -40.00 -18.18
N ARG A 25 3.97 -39.02 -18.76
CA ARG A 25 2.49 -39.02 -18.88
C ARG A 25 1.77 -39.11 -17.53
N MET A 26 2.34 -38.52 -16.48
CA MET A 26 1.68 -38.48 -15.17
C MET A 26 0.69 -37.31 -15.11
N TYR A 27 -0.50 -37.56 -14.59
CA TYR A 27 -1.53 -36.56 -14.38
C TYR A 27 -1.91 -36.45 -12.91
N LEU A 28 -2.31 -35.25 -12.49
CA LEU A 28 -2.96 -35.00 -11.20
C LEU A 28 -4.29 -35.77 -11.17
N CYS A 29 -4.41 -36.70 -10.23
CA CYS A 29 -5.54 -37.62 -10.17
C CYS A 29 -6.06 -37.72 -8.72
N LEU A 30 -7.38 -37.74 -8.58
CA LEU A 30 -8.06 -38.07 -7.34
C LEU A 30 -8.26 -39.60 -7.26
N SER A 31 -7.80 -40.20 -6.18
CA SER A 31 -8.11 -41.58 -5.83
C SER A 31 -8.64 -41.63 -4.40
N GLN A 32 -9.93 -41.97 -4.26
CA GLN A 32 -10.65 -41.82 -3.00
C GLN A 32 -10.57 -40.36 -2.51
N GLU A 33 -9.96 -40.11 -1.35
CA GLU A 33 -9.76 -38.77 -0.77
C GLU A 33 -8.33 -38.25 -0.96
N ARG A 34 -7.51 -38.94 -1.76
CA ARG A 34 -6.09 -38.61 -1.94
C ARG A 34 -5.82 -38.04 -3.31
N ILE A 35 -5.02 -36.98 -3.33
CA ILE A 35 -4.39 -36.47 -4.55
C ILE A 35 -3.14 -37.31 -4.82
N ILE A 36 -3.10 -37.94 -5.99
CA ILE A 36 -2.03 -38.81 -6.44
C ILE A 36 -1.58 -38.41 -7.85
N GLN A 37 -0.45 -38.96 -8.29
CA GLN A 37 -0.09 -38.96 -9.70
C GLN A 37 -0.54 -40.29 -10.32
N PHE A 38 -1.17 -40.24 -11.48
CA PHE A 38 -1.59 -41.43 -12.21
C PHE A 38 -1.08 -41.38 -13.65
N GLN A 39 -0.46 -42.47 -14.11
CA GLN A 39 0.08 -42.55 -15.45
C GLN A 39 -1.03 -42.78 -16.49
N ALA A 40 -1.08 -41.95 -17.51
CA ALA A 40 -1.99 -42.12 -18.64
C ALA A 40 -1.46 -43.13 -19.66
N THR A 41 -2.39 -43.72 -20.41
CA THR A 41 -2.06 -44.63 -21.51
C THR A 41 -2.19 -43.90 -22.85
N PRO A 42 -1.18 -43.95 -23.74
CA PRO A 42 -1.30 -43.36 -25.08
C PRO A 42 -2.49 -43.91 -25.86
N CYS A 43 -3.22 -43.08 -26.62
CA CYS A 43 -4.31 -43.58 -27.46
C CYS A 43 -3.75 -44.32 -28.69
N PRO A 44 -4.11 -45.58 -28.96
CA PRO A 44 -3.57 -46.33 -30.10
C PRO A 44 -3.95 -45.78 -31.48
N LYS A 45 -5.05 -45.02 -31.56
CA LYS A 45 -5.62 -44.53 -32.83
C LYS A 45 -5.34 -43.04 -33.08
N GLU A 46 -5.08 -42.28 -32.02
CA GLU A 46 -5.03 -40.82 -32.07
C GLU A 46 -3.77 -40.34 -31.32
N PRO A 47 -2.66 -40.05 -32.03
CA PRO A 47 -1.37 -39.76 -31.40
C PRO A 47 -1.38 -38.47 -30.55
N ASN A 48 -2.34 -37.57 -30.77
CA ASN A 48 -2.53 -36.34 -30.02
C ASN A 48 -3.50 -36.50 -28.83
N LYS A 49 -3.79 -37.74 -28.41
CA LYS A 49 -4.67 -38.04 -27.28
C LYS A 49 -4.07 -39.04 -26.30
N GLU A 50 -4.39 -38.84 -25.03
CA GLU A 50 -4.05 -39.77 -23.96
C GLU A 50 -5.31 -40.24 -23.20
N MET A 51 -5.35 -41.53 -22.89
CA MET A 51 -6.38 -42.15 -22.07
C MET A 51 -6.04 -41.89 -20.59
N ILE A 52 -6.82 -41.02 -19.96
CA ILE A 52 -6.71 -40.67 -18.55
C ILE A 52 -7.80 -41.36 -17.72
N ASN A 53 -7.55 -41.54 -16.43
CA ASN A 53 -8.55 -42.01 -15.46
C ASN A 53 -9.60 -40.92 -15.21
N ASP A 54 -10.83 -41.32 -14.85
CA ASP A 54 -11.90 -40.37 -14.47
C ASP A 54 -11.49 -39.45 -13.31
N GLY A 55 -10.69 -39.94 -12.37
CA GLY A 55 -10.12 -39.14 -11.27
C GLY A 55 -9.13 -38.07 -11.71
N ALA A 56 -8.64 -38.09 -12.96
CA ALA A 56 -7.79 -37.06 -13.53
C ALA A 56 -8.56 -36.02 -14.36
N CYS A 57 -9.90 -36.12 -14.39
CA CYS A 57 -10.78 -35.20 -15.10
C CYS A 57 -11.37 -34.18 -14.10
N TRP A 58 -10.90 -32.94 -14.19
CA TRP A 58 -11.26 -31.86 -13.27
C TRP A 58 -12.17 -30.85 -13.95
N THR A 59 -13.25 -30.47 -13.28
CA THR A 59 -14.07 -29.33 -13.71
C THR A 59 -13.47 -28.07 -13.11
N ILE A 60 -13.09 -27.11 -13.97
CA ILE A 60 -12.56 -25.83 -13.52
C ILE A 60 -13.67 -24.78 -13.42
N ILE A 61 -13.65 -23.97 -12.37
CA ILE A 61 -14.58 -22.85 -12.17
C ILE A 61 -13.84 -21.71 -11.47
N SER A 62 -14.10 -20.47 -11.88
CA SER A 62 -13.64 -19.30 -11.13
C SER A 62 -14.41 -19.22 -9.82
N THR A 63 -13.71 -18.85 -8.76
CA THR A 63 -14.30 -18.60 -7.45
C THR A 63 -14.05 -17.15 -7.05
N ASP A 64 -14.90 -16.64 -6.18
CA ASP A 64 -14.77 -15.30 -5.60
C ASP A 64 -14.91 -15.40 -4.08
N LYS A 65 -14.40 -14.39 -3.35
CA LYS A 65 -14.37 -14.37 -1.89
C LYS A 65 -14.73 -12.98 -1.38
N ALA A 66 -15.77 -12.92 -0.56
CA ALA A 66 -16.04 -11.78 0.31
C ALA A 66 -15.49 -12.06 1.72
N GLU A 67 -14.75 -11.11 2.28
CA GLU A 67 -14.22 -11.17 3.65
C GLU A 67 -14.67 -9.94 4.44
N TYR A 68 -15.12 -10.16 5.68
CA TYR A 68 -15.57 -9.11 6.56
C TYR A 68 -14.93 -9.29 7.93
N GLN A 69 -14.33 -8.23 8.46
CA GLN A 69 -13.66 -8.23 9.75
C GLN A 69 -14.25 -7.15 10.65
N PHE A 70 -14.53 -7.50 11.90
CA PHE A 70 -15.01 -6.56 12.92
C PHE A 70 -14.54 -6.97 14.31
N TYR A 71 -14.50 -6.01 15.23
CA TYR A 71 -14.18 -6.23 16.64
C TYR A 71 -15.02 -5.31 17.54
N GLU A 72 -15.53 -5.85 18.65
CA GLU A 72 -16.31 -5.11 19.66
C GLU A 72 -15.35 -4.39 20.63
N GLY A 73 -14.79 -3.26 20.21
CA GLY A 73 -13.74 -2.54 20.94
C GLY A 73 -14.12 -2.04 22.34
N MET A 74 -15.42 -1.80 22.55
CA MET A 74 -15.98 -1.33 23.84
C MET A 74 -16.90 -2.37 24.50
N GLY A 75 -16.78 -3.64 24.11
CA GLY A 75 -17.66 -4.71 24.53
C GLY A 75 -18.96 -4.80 23.70
N PRO A 76 -19.91 -5.65 24.13
CA PRO A 76 -21.08 -5.99 23.31
C PRO A 76 -21.97 -4.79 22.97
N VAL A 77 -22.38 -4.70 21.69
CA VAL A 77 -23.30 -3.66 21.20
C VAL A 77 -24.73 -4.17 20.99
N ARG A 78 -25.71 -3.27 20.95
CA ARG A 78 -27.14 -3.63 20.75
C ARG A 78 -27.54 -3.73 19.29
N SER A 79 -26.87 -2.99 18.41
CA SER A 79 -27.10 -2.91 16.97
C SER A 79 -26.27 -3.98 16.25
N PRO A 80 -26.79 -4.60 15.17
CA PRO A 80 -25.99 -5.48 14.34
C PRO A 80 -24.71 -4.80 13.83
N VAL A 81 -23.63 -5.55 13.65
CA VAL A 81 -22.36 -5.03 13.10
C VAL A 81 -22.43 -4.75 11.60
N THR A 82 -23.49 -5.20 10.93
CA THR A 82 -23.74 -5.00 9.50
C THR A 82 -24.55 -3.74 9.21
N PRO A 83 -24.42 -3.13 8.01
CA PRO A 83 -23.51 -3.53 6.92
C PRO A 83 -22.05 -3.22 7.27
N VAL A 84 -21.14 -4.13 6.92
CA VAL A 84 -19.71 -3.97 7.20
C VAL A 84 -19.13 -3.03 6.13
N PRO A 85 -18.49 -1.92 6.53
CA PRO A 85 -17.86 -1.02 5.57
C PRO A 85 -16.63 -1.69 4.95
N LEU A 86 -16.52 -1.59 3.63
CA LEU A 86 -15.37 -2.08 2.87
C LEU A 86 -14.60 -0.89 2.33
N VAL A 87 -13.27 -0.93 2.42
CA VAL A 87 -12.40 0.09 1.83
C VAL A 87 -11.61 -0.57 0.71
N HIS A 88 -11.78 -0.07 -0.51
CA HIS A 88 -11.10 -0.59 -1.70
C HIS A 88 -9.79 0.14 -1.98
N SER A 89 -9.73 1.43 -1.67
CA SER A 89 -8.55 2.25 -1.95
C SER A 89 -8.45 3.47 -1.05
N LEU A 90 -7.22 3.97 -0.88
CA LEU A 90 -6.87 5.19 -0.17
C LEU A 90 -6.18 6.15 -1.15
N ASN A 91 -6.71 7.37 -1.29
CA ASN A 91 -6.16 8.40 -2.19
C ASN A 91 -5.78 9.64 -1.38
N LEU A 92 -4.50 10.00 -1.38
CA LEU A 92 -3.99 11.16 -0.67
C LEU A 92 -4.14 12.42 -1.54
N ASN A 93 -4.78 13.44 -0.98
CA ASN A 93 -4.99 14.75 -1.60
C ASN A 93 -4.35 15.85 -0.72
N GLY A 94 -3.67 16.81 -1.33
CA GLY A 94 -3.03 17.94 -0.63
C GLY A 94 -1.56 17.68 -0.26
N GLY A 95 -0.86 18.72 0.20
CA GLY A 95 0.59 18.62 0.49
C GLY A 95 1.32 19.92 0.89
N SER A 96 0.63 20.95 1.39
CA SER A 96 1.29 22.17 1.90
C SER A 96 0.92 22.52 3.33
N ASP A 97 -0.38 22.57 3.68
CA ASP A 97 -0.83 22.92 5.04
C ASP A 97 -1.72 21.84 5.69
N VAL A 98 -2.56 21.18 4.91
CA VAL A 98 -3.43 20.08 5.38
C VAL A 98 -3.43 18.98 4.32
N ALA A 99 -3.09 17.76 4.74
CA ALA A 99 -3.22 16.56 3.91
C ALA A 99 -4.56 15.87 4.23
N MET A 100 -5.29 15.49 3.20
CA MET A 100 -6.58 14.80 3.31
C MET A 100 -6.49 13.43 2.65
N LEU A 101 -6.98 12.41 3.32
CA LEU A 101 -7.08 11.06 2.78
C LEU A 101 -8.53 10.78 2.37
N GLU A 102 -8.73 10.43 1.11
CA GLU A 102 -9.99 9.91 0.59
C GLU A 102 -10.00 8.38 0.67
N LEU A 103 -11.04 7.83 1.28
CA LEU A 103 -11.34 6.41 1.30
C LEU A 103 -12.46 6.17 0.30
N ALA A 104 -12.22 5.29 -0.67
CA ALA A 104 -13.24 4.82 -1.61
C ALA A 104 -13.59 3.37 -1.30
N GLY A 105 -14.88 3.05 -1.26
CA GLY A 105 -15.36 1.79 -0.71
C GLY A 105 -16.86 1.59 -0.83
N ASP A 106 -17.44 0.85 0.12
CA ASP A 106 -18.88 0.56 0.22
C ASP A 106 -19.36 0.64 1.66
N ASN A 107 -20.67 0.83 1.82
CA ASN A 107 -21.40 0.80 3.09
C ASN A 107 -20.90 1.82 4.14
N PHE A 108 -20.31 2.92 3.70
CA PHE A 108 -19.96 3.99 4.62
C PHE A 108 -21.21 4.66 5.19
N THR A 109 -21.12 5.12 6.43
CA THR A 109 -22.18 5.87 7.10
C THR A 109 -21.58 7.06 7.84
N PRO A 110 -22.39 8.08 8.18
CA PRO A 110 -21.93 9.21 8.99
C PRO A 110 -21.52 8.83 10.43
N SER A 111 -21.81 7.60 10.88
CA SER A 111 -21.46 7.12 12.22
C SER A 111 -20.08 6.47 12.28
N LEU A 112 -19.33 6.46 11.18
CA LEU A 112 -17.97 5.92 11.09
C LEU A 112 -16.94 7.04 11.19
N GLN A 113 -15.87 6.78 11.93
CA GLN A 113 -14.67 7.60 12.03
C GLN A 113 -13.47 6.82 11.48
N VAL A 114 -12.57 7.51 10.77
CA VAL A 114 -11.30 6.94 10.32
C VAL A 114 -10.29 7.03 11.46
N TRP A 115 -9.59 5.92 11.69
CA TRP A 115 -8.53 5.82 12.68
C TRP A 115 -7.22 5.43 12.00
N PHE A 116 -6.15 6.11 12.37
CA PHE A 116 -4.78 5.78 12.00
C PHE A 116 -4.11 5.19 13.24
N GLY A 117 -3.91 3.88 13.27
CA GLY A 117 -3.45 3.20 14.48
C GLY A 117 -4.39 3.48 15.66
N ASP A 118 -3.88 4.15 16.69
CA ASP A 118 -4.59 4.56 17.89
C ASP A 118 -5.05 6.03 17.88
N VAL A 119 -4.93 6.72 16.74
CA VAL A 119 -5.29 8.14 16.57
C VAL A 119 -6.56 8.27 15.72
N GLU A 120 -7.62 8.83 16.32
CA GLU A 120 -8.84 9.22 15.62
C GLU A 120 -8.60 10.43 14.70
N ALA A 121 -9.09 10.38 13.47
CA ALA A 121 -9.00 11.47 12.51
C ALA A 121 -10.32 12.21 12.34
N GLU A 122 -10.25 13.51 12.02
CA GLU A 122 -11.42 14.29 11.64
C GLU A 122 -11.98 13.75 10.32
N THR A 123 -13.14 13.09 10.39
CA THR A 123 -13.77 12.40 9.25
C THR A 123 -14.98 13.17 8.72
N MET A 124 -15.04 13.28 7.40
CA MET A 124 -16.11 13.90 6.62
C MET A 124 -16.75 12.84 5.73
N TYR A 125 -17.98 12.45 6.06
CA TYR A 125 -18.79 11.57 5.22
C TYR A 125 -19.29 12.30 3.96
N ARG A 126 -19.07 11.72 2.77
CA ARG A 126 -19.66 12.22 1.51
C ARG A 126 -20.86 11.38 1.09
N CYS A 127 -20.65 10.09 0.91
CA CYS A 127 -21.67 9.12 0.52
C CYS A 127 -21.29 7.70 0.96
N ALA A 128 -22.13 6.71 0.67
CA ALA A 128 -21.90 5.31 1.03
C ALA A 128 -20.62 4.71 0.40
N GLU A 129 -20.05 5.38 -0.60
CA GLU A 129 -18.88 4.92 -1.36
C GLU A 129 -17.63 5.80 -1.15
N SER A 130 -17.77 6.96 -0.48
CA SER A 130 -16.67 7.91 -0.30
C SER A 130 -16.75 8.63 1.05
N MET A 131 -15.60 8.68 1.74
CA MET A 131 -15.37 9.54 2.89
C MET A 131 -13.99 10.16 2.82
N LEU A 132 -13.84 11.32 3.45
CA LEU A 132 -12.58 12.01 3.60
C LEU A 132 -12.18 12.03 5.07
N CYS A 133 -10.89 12.08 5.36
CA CYS A 133 -10.41 12.47 6.68
C CYS A 133 -9.16 13.34 6.58
N VAL A 134 -8.94 14.17 7.61
CA VAL A 134 -7.67 14.89 7.77
C VAL A 134 -6.61 13.91 8.24
N VAL A 135 -5.46 13.86 7.58
CA VAL A 135 -4.34 13.02 7.99
C VAL A 135 -3.78 13.59 9.31
N PRO A 136 -3.76 12.82 10.41
CA PRO A 136 -3.19 13.29 11.68
C PRO A 136 -1.71 13.60 11.56
N ASP A 137 -1.23 14.58 12.33
CA ASP A 137 0.21 14.84 12.41
C ASP A 137 0.94 13.66 13.07
N ILE A 138 2.12 13.31 12.57
CA ILE A 138 2.90 12.17 13.07
C ILE A 138 3.28 12.31 14.55
N SER A 139 3.32 13.52 15.10
CA SER A 139 3.57 13.77 16.53
C SER A 139 2.46 13.27 17.46
N GLN A 140 1.25 13.06 16.94
CA GLN A 140 0.10 12.62 17.75
C GLN A 140 0.19 11.15 18.16
N PHE A 141 0.99 10.36 17.43
CA PHE A 141 1.24 8.96 17.75
C PHE A 141 2.12 8.85 18.99
N ARG A 142 1.66 8.07 19.98
CA ARG A 142 2.35 7.97 21.28
C ARG A 142 3.70 7.25 21.12
N GLY A 143 4.79 7.96 21.44
CA GLY A 143 6.10 7.38 21.73
C GLY A 143 7.10 7.37 20.58
N GLN A 144 7.99 8.38 20.52
CA GLN A 144 9.26 8.43 19.76
C GLN A 144 9.21 8.66 18.23
N TRP A 145 8.06 8.97 17.62
CA TRP A 145 7.96 9.10 16.14
C TRP A 145 8.42 10.45 15.62
N LEU A 146 8.52 11.44 16.52
CA LEU A 146 8.94 12.82 16.25
C LEU A 146 10.29 12.97 15.52
N TRP A 147 11.10 11.91 15.44
CA TRP A 147 12.43 11.94 14.82
C TRP A 147 12.75 10.70 13.97
N MET A 148 11.75 9.92 13.55
CA MET A 148 12.02 8.74 12.73
C MET A 148 12.46 9.15 11.33
N ARG A 149 13.67 8.73 10.94
CA ARG A 149 14.23 8.91 9.60
C ARG A 149 13.75 7.87 8.59
N GLN A 150 12.82 7.00 8.97
CA GLN A 150 12.31 5.92 8.16
C GLN A 150 10.81 6.07 7.91
N PRO A 151 10.30 5.61 6.75
CA PRO A 151 8.88 5.57 6.50
C PRO A 151 8.17 4.78 7.59
N THR A 152 7.12 5.35 8.18
CA THR A 152 6.37 4.68 9.25
C THR A 152 4.96 4.35 8.79
N GLN A 153 4.60 3.08 8.88
CA GLN A 153 3.30 2.56 8.44
C GLN A 153 2.36 2.39 9.62
N VAL A 154 1.13 2.88 9.48
CA VAL A 154 0.07 2.72 10.46
C VAL A 154 -1.15 2.08 9.81
N PRO A 155 -1.85 1.15 10.50
CA PRO A 155 -3.07 0.58 9.97
C PRO A 155 -4.18 1.64 9.92
N VAL A 156 -4.99 1.60 8.87
CA VAL A 156 -6.21 2.42 8.77
C VAL A 156 -7.40 1.56 9.16
N SER A 157 -8.23 2.04 10.08
CA SER A 157 -9.44 1.35 10.54
C SER A 157 -10.65 2.27 10.44
N LEU A 158 -11.84 1.69 10.34
CA LEU A 158 -13.10 2.42 10.49
C LEU A 158 -13.72 2.06 11.84
N VAL A 159 -14.03 3.06 12.66
CA VAL A 159 -14.61 2.86 13.98
C VAL A 159 -16.00 3.47 14.03
N ARG A 160 -16.99 2.66 14.40
CA ARG A 160 -18.37 3.09 14.57
C ARG A 160 -18.55 3.78 15.92
N ASN A 161 -19.50 4.72 15.99
CA ASN A 161 -19.82 5.49 17.19
C ASN A 161 -20.17 4.66 18.45
N ASP A 162 -20.48 3.37 18.31
CA ASP A 162 -20.73 2.44 19.42
C ASP A 162 -19.52 1.53 19.75
N GLY A 163 -18.36 1.80 19.15
CA GLY A 163 -17.09 1.13 19.46
C GLY A 163 -16.77 -0.09 18.61
N ILE A 164 -17.54 -0.40 17.57
CA ILE A 164 -17.17 -1.44 16.61
C ILE A 164 -16.01 -0.97 15.73
N ILE A 165 -14.96 -1.78 15.66
CA ILE A 165 -13.78 -1.54 14.83
C ILE A 165 -13.85 -2.45 13.61
N TYR A 166 -13.81 -1.86 12.42
CA TYR A 166 -13.69 -2.56 11.15
C TYR A 166 -12.28 -2.39 10.59
N ALA A 167 -11.52 -3.49 10.55
CA ALA A 167 -10.19 -3.51 9.98
C ALA A 167 -10.28 -3.43 8.45
N THR A 168 -9.58 -2.46 7.85
CA THR A 168 -9.60 -2.28 6.38
C THR A 168 -8.57 -3.15 5.67
N GLY A 169 -7.56 -3.65 6.38
CA GLY A 169 -6.38 -4.30 5.80
C GLY A 169 -5.41 -3.34 5.12
N LEU A 170 -5.71 -2.04 5.08
CA LEU A 170 -4.89 -1.02 4.45
C LEU A 170 -4.05 -0.28 5.49
N THR A 171 -2.92 0.27 5.04
CA THR A 171 -2.00 1.05 5.86
C THR A 171 -1.73 2.40 5.22
N PHE A 172 -1.56 3.44 6.04
CA PHE A 172 -1.05 4.74 5.62
C PHE A 172 0.45 4.83 5.95
N THR A 173 1.24 5.44 5.07
CA THR A 173 2.70 5.59 5.26
C THR A 173 3.06 7.06 5.44
N TYR A 174 3.63 7.40 6.60
CA TYR A 174 4.28 8.69 6.81
C TYR A 174 5.72 8.63 6.32
N THR A 175 6.07 9.46 5.33
CA THR A 175 7.44 9.61 4.85
C THR A 175 8.07 10.88 5.42
N PRO A 176 9.26 10.80 6.05
CA PRO A 176 9.98 12.00 6.46
C PRO A 176 10.29 12.88 5.24
N GLU A 177 10.14 14.20 5.39
CA GLU A 177 10.66 15.10 4.35
C GLU A 177 12.18 14.90 4.21
N PRO A 178 12.70 14.83 2.97
CA PRO A 178 14.14 14.95 2.76
C PRO A 178 14.56 16.30 3.33
N GLY A 179 15.39 16.30 4.38
CA GLY A 179 15.88 17.53 4.99
C GLY A 179 16.43 18.52 3.96
N PRO A 180 16.52 19.82 4.28
CA PRO A 180 16.89 20.86 3.32
C PRO A 180 18.16 20.46 2.59
N ARG A 181 18.09 20.40 1.24
CA ARG A 181 19.28 20.16 0.40
C ARG A 181 20.32 21.21 0.81
N PRO A 182 21.59 20.84 1.05
CA PRO A 182 22.62 21.83 1.32
C PRO A 182 22.60 22.86 0.20
N THR A 183 22.34 24.11 0.56
CA THR A 183 22.33 25.23 -0.38
C THR A 183 23.69 25.28 -1.05
N ILE A 184 23.73 25.00 -2.36
CA ILE A 184 24.92 25.29 -3.16
C ILE A 184 25.13 26.81 -3.03
N PRO A 185 26.31 27.27 -2.58
CA PRO A 185 26.57 28.71 -2.49
C PRO A 185 26.35 29.35 -3.87
N PRO A 186 25.80 30.58 -3.93
CA PRO A 186 25.44 31.20 -5.19
C PRO A 186 26.67 31.31 -6.11
N VAL A 187 26.49 30.97 -7.39
CA VAL A 187 27.49 30.98 -8.47
C VAL A 187 28.23 32.33 -8.61
N ASN A 188 27.72 33.40 -7.99
CA ASN A 188 28.31 34.73 -8.02
C ASN A 188 29.69 34.85 -7.35
N ASP A 189 30.09 33.91 -6.49
CA ASP A 189 31.46 33.89 -5.93
C ASP A 189 32.50 33.26 -6.87
N VAL A 190 32.08 32.64 -7.98
CA VAL A 190 32.99 32.01 -8.96
C VAL A 190 33.31 32.96 -10.13
N MET A 191 32.57 34.05 -10.31
CA MET A 191 32.73 35.00 -11.43
C MET A 191 33.23 36.39 -11.01
N ARG A 192 34.27 36.47 -10.17
CA ARG A 192 35.03 37.73 -10.04
C ARG A 192 36.41 37.58 -10.71
N PRO A 193 36.64 38.23 -11.87
CA PRO A 193 37.98 38.39 -12.40
C PRO A 193 38.82 39.24 -11.43
N ALA A 194 40.01 38.75 -11.11
CA ALA A 194 41.03 39.51 -10.42
C ALA A 194 41.68 40.48 -11.41
N ASP A 195 41.41 41.78 -11.26
CA ASP A 195 42.19 42.88 -11.86
C ASP A 195 41.98 44.12 -10.97
N ALA A 196 42.92 44.46 -10.08
CA ALA A 196 44.12 45.26 -10.32
C ALA A 196 43.84 46.76 -10.61
N ALA A 197 43.96 47.61 -9.58
CA ALA A 197 44.96 48.69 -9.49
C ALA A 197 44.71 49.61 -8.27
N PRO A 198 45.77 50.18 -7.64
CA PRO A 198 45.70 50.91 -6.38
C PRO A 198 45.61 52.43 -6.58
N SER A 199 44.90 53.14 -5.70
CA SER A 199 45.02 54.60 -5.56
C SER A 199 45.58 54.97 -4.18
N TRP A 200 46.62 55.79 -4.23
CA TRP A 200 47.49 56.17 -3.12
C TRP A 200 46.87 57.21 -2.17
N HIS A 201 47.34 57.13 -0.92
CA HIS A 201 47.15 57.99 0.26
C HIS A 201 47.20 59.52 -0.02
N HIS A 202 46.71 60.44 0.83
CA HIS A 202 47.08 60.64 2.24
C HIS A 202 46.32 61.83 2.88
N GLU A 203 46.31 61.87 4.22
CA GLU A 203 46.26 63.02 5.16
C GLU A 203 45.07 62.98 6.13
N THR A 204 45.20 63.28 7.42
CA THR A 204 46.30 63.65 8.32
C THR A 204 45.71 63.51 9.73
N HIS A 205 46.44 63.05 10.74
CA HIS A 205 46.11 63.46 12.11
C HIS A 205 47.34 63.44 13.04
N ARG A 206 47.72 64.68 13.38
CA ARG A 206 48.48 65.23 14.52
C ARG A 206 49.10 64.26 15.54
N LEU A 207 50.41 64.45 15.73
CA LEU A 207 51.15 64.14 16.96
C LEU A 207 50.62 64.95 18.15
N PRO A 208 50.83 64.43 19.36
CA PRO A 208 51.64 65.21 20.29
C PRO A 208 52.68 64.30 20.96
N ASP A 209 53.87 64.84 21.20
CA ASP A 209 54.64 64.36 22.35
C ASP A 209 55.35 65.51 23.03
N ASN A 210 55.31 65.41 24.35
CA ASN A 210 55.55 66.45 25.31
C ASN A 210 56.84 66.11 26.05
N THR A 211 57.88 66.94 25.96
CA THR A 211 58.97 66.98 26.96
C THR A 211 59.77 68.29 26.91
N LEU A 212 59.77 68.98 28.06
CA LEU A 212 60.92 69.55 28.79
C LEU A 212 61.80 70.63 28.12
N GLN A 213 61.56 71.89 28.49
CA GLN A 213 62.31 72.60 29.55
C GLN A 213 61.35 73.49 30.35
#